data_AF-A0A2N1TJ22-F1
#
_entry.id   AF-A0A2N1TJ22-F1
#
_cell.length_a   1.000
_cell.length_b   1.000
_cell.length_c   1.000
_cell.angle_alpha   90.00
_cell.angle_beta   90.00
_cell.angle_gamma   90.00
#
_symmetry.space_group_name_H-M   'P 1'
#
loop_
_entity.id
_entity.type
_entity.pdbx_description
1 polymer ?
#
loop_
_entity_poly.entity_id
_entity_poly.type
_entity_poly.pdbx_seq_one_letter_code
_entity_poly.pdbx_strand_id
1 'polypeptide(L)'
;MDKSYHGACIPLLMIIVMTMFACSGKDLRNARRYEGVKGDTLRVCVRETAVDEDLEKDSVQHRKQVLELGKKRAVALLIGHLRITYTALADAGAVEKKIIEALEKGTIIAIECKEDWCESFIDFPLKDIIDEAEKQAAGNGTK
;
A
#
# COMPACT_ATOMS: atom_id res chain seq x y z
N MET A 1 30.33 18.74 -59.72
CA MET A 1 28.87 18.74 -59.49
C MET A 1 28.64 17.92 -58.24
N ASP A 2 28.80 18.56 -57.08
CA ASP A 2 28.74 17.89 -55.79
C ASP A 2 27.30 17.90 -55.26
N LYS A 3 26.72 16.72 -55.08
CA LYS A 3 25.41 16.55 -54.44
C LYS A 3 25.61 16.32 -52.95
N SER A 4 25.29 17.34 -52.17
CA SER A 4 25.17 17.26 -50.71
C SER A 4 24.01 16.34 -50.31
N TYR A 5 24.32 15.27 -49.59
CA TYR A 5 23.34 14.44 -48.89
C TYR A 5 23.19 14.98 -47.47
N HIS A 6 22.24 15.88 -47.25
CA HIS A 6 21.77 16.26 -45.93
C HIS A 6 20.25 16.12 -45.93
N GLY A 7 19.69 15.27 -45.07
CA GLY A 7 18.26 15.37 -44.79
C GLY A 7 17.45 14.10 -44.50
N ALA A 8 18.04 12.97 -44.08
CA ALA A 8 17.24 11.77 -43.79
C ALA A 8 17.49 11.08 -42.43
N CYS A 9 18.35 11.63 -41.56
CA CYS A 9 18.67 10.98 -40.27
C CYS A 9 17.83 11.48 -39.07
N ILE A 10 17.13 12.60 -39.21
CA ILE A 10 16.46 13.27 -38.07
C ILE A 10 15.06 12.69 -37.75
N PRO A 11 14.19 12.28 -38.71
CA PRO A 11 12.82 11.91 -38.37
C PRO A 11 12.71 10.50 -37.72
N LEU A 12 13.69 9.61 -37.96
CA LEU A 12 13.63 8.24 -37.42
C LEU A 12 13.94 8.19 -35.90
N LEU A 13 14.82 9.09 -35.42
CA LEU A 13 15.24 9.13 -34.02
C LEU A 13 14.11 9.61 -33.09
N MET A 14 13.27 10.55 -33.57
CA MET A 14 12.13 11.07 -32.80
C MET A 14 11.04 10.01 -32.56
N ILE A 15 10.81 9.11 -33.51
CA ILE A 15 9.78 8.06 -33.41
C ILE A 15 10.17 7.02 -32.35
N ILE A 16 11.45 6.66 -32.27
CA ILE A 16 11.95 5.69 -31.29
C ILE A 16 11.78 6.22 -29.86
N VAL A 17 12.08 7.50 -29.62
CA VAL A 17 11.95 8.11 -28.29
C VAL A 17 10.48 8.14 -27.83
N MET A 18 9.52 8.41 -28.72
CA MET A 18 8.10 8.40 -28.36
C MET A 18 7.56 7.01 -27.99
N THR A 19 8.08 5.94 -28.60
CA THR A 19 7.63 4.57 -28.27
C THR A 19 8.11 4.06 -26.91
N MET A 20 9.21 4.61 -26.36
CA MET A 20 9.70 4.18 -25.04
C MET A 20 8.85 4.71 -23.87
N PHE A 21 8.15 5.84 -24.05
CA PHE A 21 7.28 6.40 -23.01
C PHE A 21 5.91 5.71 -22.92
N ALA A 22 5.51 4.94 -23.94
CA ALA A 22 4.19 4.31 -23.98
C ALA A 22 4.05 3.06 -23.08
N CYS A 23 5.16 2.48 -22.60
CA CYS A 23 5.13 1.23 -21.81
C CYS A 23 5.21 1.42 -20.29
N SER A 24 5.44 2.63 -19.77
CA SER A 24 5.68 2.84 -18.32
C SER A 24 4.41 2.94 -17.45
N GLY A 25 3.21 2.95 -18.04
CA GLY A 25 1.96 3.17 -17.29
C GLY A 25 1.45 1.94 -16.51
N LYS A 26 1.82 0.72 -16.91
CA LYS A 26 1.34 -0.52 -16.25
C LYS A 26 2.01 -0.76 -14.89
N ASP A 27 3.27 -0.37 -14.73
CA ASP A 27 4.02 -0.59 -13.48
C ASP A 27 3.47 0.24 -12.32
N LEU A 28 3.06 1.50 -12.55
CA LEU A 28 2.50 2.35 -11.52
C LEU A 28 1.18 1.79 -10.94
N ARG A 29 0.36 1.19 -11.80
CA ARG A 29 -0.93 0.61 -11.38
C ARG A 29 -0.73 -0.70 -10.61
N ASN A 30 0.22 -1.54 -11.03
CA ASN A 30 0.58 -2.76 -10.30
C ASN A 30 1.32 -2.46 -8.98
N ALA A 31 2.16 -1.43 -8.94
CA ALA A 31 2.87 -1.02 -7.72
C ALA A 31 1.92 -0.61 -6.58
N ARG A 32 0.67 -0.27 -6.91
CA ARG A 32 -0.36 0.04 -5.91
C ARG A 32 -1.12 -1.19 -5.38
N ARG A 33 -1.12 -2.31 -6.11
CA ARG A 33 -1.94 -3.49 -5.83
C ARG A 33 -1.13 -4.59 -5.12
N TYR A 34 -0.76 -4.33 -3.86
CA TYR A 34 -0.18 -5.34 -2.97
C TYR A 34 -0.84 -5.30 -1.60
N GLU A 35 -0.76 -6.39 -0.86
CA GLU A 35 -1.06 -6.45 0.58
C GLU A 35 0.21 -6.88 1.31
N GLY A 36 0.52 -6.24 2.44
CA GLY A 36 1.67 -6.57 3.26
C GLY A 36 2.49 -5.36 3.69
N VAL A 37 3.58 -5.65 4.39
CA VAL A 37 4.49 -4.64 4.95
C VAL A 37 5.56 -4.27 3.92
N LYS A 38 5.77 -2.97 3.72
CA LYS A 38 6.87 -2.43 2.92
C LYS A 38 7.43 -1.18 3.58
N GLY A 39 8.66 -1.26 4.08
CA GLY A 39 9.27 -0.18 4.85
C GLY A 39 8.46 0.09 6.12
N ASP A 40 8.04 1.34 6.28
CA ASP A 40 7.24 1.82 7.41
C ASP A 40 5.72 1.80 7.15
N THR A 41 5.26 1.07 6.14
CA THR A 41 3.85 1.04 5.76
C THR A 41 3.33 -0.39 5.70
N LEU A 42 2.16 -0.61 6.31
CA LEU A 42 1.33 -1.80 6.05
C LEU A 42 0.25 -1.40 5.05
N ARG A 43 0.23 -2.07 3.91
CA ARG A 43 -0.90 -2.00 2.98
C ARG A 43 -1.85 -3.16 3.21
N VAL A 44 -3.14 -2.84 3.29
CA VAL A 44 -4.23 -3.80 3.44
C VAL A 44 -5.13 -3.76 2.22
N CYS A 45 -5.57 -4.94 1.77
CA CYS A 45 -6.62 -5.07 0.76
C CYS A 45 -7.93 -5.51 1.42
N VAL A 46 -8.98 -4.71 1.24
CA VAL A 46 -10.35 -5.07 1.62
C VAL A 46 -11.12 -5.36 0.34
N ARG A 47 -11.71 -6.56 0.25
CA ARG A 47 -12.61 -6.91 -0.85
C ARG A 47 -14.02 -7.08 -0.31
N GLU A 48 -14.94 -6.30 -0.85
CA GLU A 48 -16.36 -6.33 -0.52
C GLU A 48 -17.15 -6.75 -1.76
N THR A 49 -18.08 -7.69 -1.61
CA THR A 49 -19.03 -8.02 -2.68
C THR A 49 -20.01 -6.85 -2.81
N ALA A 50 -20.23 -6.36 -4.02
CA ALA A 50 -21.14 -5.25 -4.31
C ALA A 50 -22.59 -5.74 -4.20
N VAL A 51 -23.07 -5.98 -2.97
CA VAL A 51 -24.44 -6.46 -2.70
C VAL A 51 -25.33 -5.35 -2.15
N ASP A 52 -24.78 -4.16 -1.94
CA ASP A 52 -25.52 -3.02 -1.41
C ASP A 52 -25.74 -2.00 -2.53
N GLU A 53 -26.81 -2.20 -3.29
CA GLU A 53 -27.23 -1.30 -4.40
C GLU A 53 -27.49 0.14 -3.91
N ASP A 54 -27.73 0.30 -2.60
CA ASP A 54 -28.03 1.57 -1.95
C ASP A 54 -26.78 2.35 -1.49
N LEU A 55 -25.61 1.71 -1.40
CA LEU A 55 -24.37 2.38 -1.03
C LEU A 55 -23.65 2.91 -2.27
N GLU A 56 -23.66 4.24 -2.42
CA GLU A 56 -22.76 4.90 -3.36
C GLU A 56 -21.30 4.48 -3.07
N LYS A 57 -20.65 3.93 -4.11
CA LYS A 57 -19.34 3.27 -4.08
C LYS A 57 -18.17 4.17 -3.63
N ASP A 58 -18.39 5.48 -3.44
CA ASP A 58 -17.42 6.41 -2.84
C ASP A 58 -18.06 7.39 -1.84
N SER A 59 -19.18 6.98 -1.22
CA SER A 59 -19.81 7.77 -0.17
C SER A 59 -18.94 7.86 1.09
N VAL A 60 -19.15 8.90 1.89
CA VAL A 60 -18.49 9.05 3.20
C VAL A 60 -18.76 7.82 4.10
N GLN A 61 -19.95 7.23 3.99
CA GLN A 61 -20.32 6.04 4.75
C GLN A 61 -19.55 4.81 4.27
N HIS A 62 -19.46 4.58 2.96
CA HIS A 62 -18.67 3.50 2.39
C HIS A 62 -17.19 3.60 2.79
N ARG A 63 -16.60 4.80 2.70
CA ARG A 63 -15.20 5.02 3.11
C ARG A 63 -14.96 4.73 4.60
N LYS A 64 -15.92 5.04 5.48
CA LYS A 64 -15.84 4.68 6.91
C LYS A 64 -15.89 3.16 7.10
N GLN A 65 -16.80 2.48 6.42
CA GLN A 65 -16.91 1.02 6.48
C GLN A 65 -15.63 0.34 5.99
N VAL A 66 -15.11 0.77 4.84
CA VAL A 66 -13.85 0.30 4.27
C VAL A 66 -12.69 0.48 5.27
N LEU A 67 -12.59 1.63 5.93
CA LEU A 67 -11.57 1.87 6.94
C LEU A 67 -11.71 0.91 8.13
N GLU A 68 -12.92 0.69 8.65
CA GLU A 68 -13.15 -0.22 9.77
C GLU A 68 -12.83 -1.69 9.42
N LEU A 69 -13.18 -2.13 8.22
CA LEU A 69 -12.77 -3.44 7.71
C LEU A 69 -11.25 -3.52 7.54
N GLY A 70 -10.64 -2.46 7.03
CA GLY A 70 -9.20 -2.31 6.90
C GLY A 70 -8.47 -2.42 8.23
N LYS A 71 -8.96 -1.74 9.27
CA LYS A 71 -8.40 -1.80 10.63
C LYS A 71 -8.39 -3.23 11.17
N LYS A 72 -9.52 -3.95 11.05
CA LYS A 72 -9.62 -5.36 11.48
C LYS A 72 -8.60 -6.25 10.77
N ARG A 73 -8.45 -6.09 9.46
CA ARG A 73 -7.49 -6.84 8.65
C ARG A 73 -6.04 -6.45 8.97
N ALA A 74 -5.78 -5.16 9.21
CA ALA A 74 -4.47 -4.65 9.60
C ALA A 74 -4.00 -5.25 10.93
N VAL A 75 -4.87 -5.34 11.94
CA VAL A 75 -4.55 -5.99 13.23
C VAL A 75 -4.05 -7.43 13.01
N ALA A 76 -4.76 -8.22 12.21
CA ALA A 76 -4.40 -9.61 11.96
C ALA A 76 -3.02 -9.73 11.29
N LEU A 77 -2.74 -8.88 10.29
CA LEU A 77 -1.45 -8.87 9.59
C LEU A 77 -0.32 -8.35 10.48
N LEU A 78 -0.56 -7.32 11.28
CA LEU A 78 0.44 -6.73 12.18
C LEU A 78 0.82 -7.69 13.29
N ILE A 79 -0.14 -8.33 13.94
CA ILE A 79 0.14 -9.32 14.99
C ILE A 79 0.96 -10.46 14.41
N GLY A 80 0.61 -10.95 13.22
CA GLY A 80 1.39 -11.98 12.53
C GLY A 80 2.82 -11.54 12.26
N HIS A 81 2.99 -10.35 11.68
CA HIS A 81 4.30 -9.78 11.37
C HIS A 81 5.17 -9.59 12.62
N LEU A 82 4.61 -9.02 13.69
CA LEU A 82 5.32 -8.76 14.93
C LEU A 82 5.76 -10.06 15.61
N ARG A 83 4.90 -11.09 15.65
CA ARG A 83 5.24 -12.41 16.25
C ARG A 83 6.36 -13.12 15.50
N ILE A 84 6.41 -12.99 14.19
CA ILE A 84 7.44 -13.61 13.35
C ILE A 84 8.77 -12.84 13.47
N THR A 85 8.71 -11.52 13.53
CA THR A 85 9.89 -10.64 13.47
C THR A 85 10.52 -10.41 14.84
N TYR A 86 9.69 -10.23 15.88
CA TYR A 86 10.09 -9.91 17.25
C TYR A 86 9.62 -11.02 18.19
N THR A 87 10.43 -12.07 18.30
CA THR A 87 10.10 -13.26 19.09
C THR A 87 10.05 -13.01 20.60
N ALA A 88 10.65 -11.91 21.09
CA ALA A 88 10.71 -11.55 22.50
C ALA A 88 10.46 -10.05 22.71
N LEU A 89 9.18 -9.65 22.76
CA LEU A 89 8.78 -8.31 23.18
C LEU A 89 8.76 -8.23 24.72
N ALA A 90 9.36 -7.18 25.28
CA ALA A 90 9.43 -6.97 26.72
C ALA A 90 8.08 -6.53 27.32
N ASP A 91 7.30 -5.75 26.57
CA ASP A 91 5.99 -5.23 26.95
C ASP A 91 5.05 -5.19 25.74
N ALA A 92 4.26 -6.25 25.59
CA ALA A 92 3.26 -6.36 24.54
C ALA A 92 2.19 -5.26 24.59
N GLY A 93 1.88 -4.72 25.78
CA GLY A 93 0.86 -3.68 25.96
C GLY A 93 1.28 -2.33 25.38
N ALA A 94 2.57 -1.97 25.51
CA ALA A 94 3.11 -0.76 24.89
C ALA A 94 3.07 -0.82 23.35
N VAL A 95 3.39 -1.98 22.76
CA VAL A 95 3.26 -2.20 21.31
C VAL A 95 1.80 -2.19 20.87
N GLU A 96 0.90 -2.83 21.63
CA GLU A 96 -0.53 -2.83 21.36
C GLU A 96 -1.12 -1.40 21.31
N LYS A 97 -0.72 -0.54 22.25
CA LYS A 97 -1.12 0.88 22.22
C LYS A 97 -0.68 1.57 20.92
N LYS A 98 0.55 1.31 20.46
CA LYS A 98 1.05 1.86 19.19
C LYS A 98 0.29 1.33 17.97
N ILE A 99 -0.13 0.07 18.01
CA ILE A 99 -1.00 -0.49 16.97
C ILE A 99 -2.30 0.30 16.91
N ILE A 100 -3.00 0.49 18.03
CA ILE A 100 -4.27 1.23 18.06
C ILE A 100 -4.10 2.67 17.54
N GLU A 101 -3.07 3.38 17.98
CA GLU A 101 -2.78 4.75 17.53
C GLU A 101 -2.51 4.83 16.01
N ALA A 102 -1.81 3.85 15.45
CA ALA A 102 -1.50 3.79 14.02
C ALA A 102 -2.73 3.45 13.16
N LEU A 103 -3.62 2.60 13.65
CA LEU A 103 -4.84 2.19 12.93
C LEU A 103 -5.81 3.36 12.71
N GLU A 104 -5.80 4.36 13.58
CA GLU A 104 -6.59 5.60 13.39
C GLU A 104 -6.03 6.51 12.27
N LYS A 105 -4.80 6.29 11.83
CA LYS A 105 -4.14 7.08 10.77
C LYS A 105 -4.26 6.45 9.37
N GLY A 106 -5.10 5.42 9.22
CA GLY A 106 -5.28 4.70 7.96
C GLY A 106 -5.74 5.59 6.81
N THR A 107 -5.13 5.45 5.63
CA THR A 107 -5.46 6.23 4.43
C THR A 107 -5.88 5.32 3.29
N ILE A 108 -7.11 5.48 2.78
CA ILE A 108 -7.54 4.79 1.56
C ILE A 108 -6.81 5.42 0.37
N ILE A 109 -6.02 4.60 -0.34
CA ILE A 109 -5.21 5.05 -1.49
C ILE A 109 -5.83 4.71 -2.84
N ALA A 110 -6.74 3.73 -2.88
CA ALA A 110 -7.44 3.30 -4.08
C ALA A 110 -8.72 2.55 -3.70
N ILE A 111 -9.79 2.80 -4.46
CA ILE A 111 -11.01 2.00 -4.49
C ILE A 111 -11.25 1.63 -5.96
N GLU A 112 -11.25 0.34 -6.27
CA GLU A 112 -11.52 -0.18 -7.61
C GLU A 112 -12.72 -1.12 -7.57
N CYS A 113 -13.83 -0.71 -8.18
CA CYS A 113 -15.03 -1.54 -8.28
C CYS A 113 -15.14 -2.23 -9.64
N LYS A 114 -15.54 -3.50 -9.59
CA LYS A 114 -16.03 -4.32 -10.70
C LYS A 114 -17.55 -4.47 -10.57
N GLU A 115 -18.13 -5.28 -11.46
CA GLU A 115 -19.57 -5.56 -11.46
C GLU A 115 -20.02 -6.13 -10.11
N ASP A 116 -19.32 -7.16 -9.61
CA ASP A 116 -19.77 -7.90 -8.41
C ASP A 116 -18.99 -7.61 -7.13
N TRP A 117 -17.93 -6.79 -7.19
CA TRP A 117 -17.06 -6.55 -6.03
C TRP A 117 -16.30 -5.24 -6.12
N CYS A 118 -15.90 -4.70 -4.98
CA CYS A 118 -14.98 -3.60 -4.84
C CYS A 118 -13.72 -4.02 -4.08
N GLU A 119 -12.56 -3.57 -4.54
CA GLU A 119 -11.28 -3.68 -3.84
C GLU A 119 -10.87 -2.30 -3.34
N SER A 120 -10.57 -2.22 -2.04
CA SER A 120 -10.07 -1.02 -1.40
C SER A 120 -8.68 -1.29 -0.83
N PHE A 121 -7.72 -0.44 -1.16
CA PHE A 121 -6.36 -0.50 -0.63
C PHE A 121 -6.16 0.61 0.40
N ILE A 122 -5.67 0.24 1.58
CA ILE A 122 -5.50 1.14 2.73
C ILE A 122 -4.07 1.04 3.23
N ASP A 123 -3.42 2.20 3.39
CA ASP A 123 -2.10 2.30 3.99
C ASP A 123 -2.21 2.68 5.46
N PHE A 124 -1.54 1.92 6.32
CA PHE A 124 -1.38 2.20 7.75
C PHE A 124 0.09 2.48 8.06
N PRO A 125 0.42 3.59 8.73
CA PRO A 125 1.79 3.90 9.11
C PRO A 125 2.26 2.97 10.24
N LEU A 126 3.45 2.39 10.11
CA LEU A 126 4.04 1.44 11.04
C LEU A 126 5.22 1.98 11.81
N LYS A 127 5.76 3.13 11.43
CA LYS A 127 6.99 3.66 12.00
C LYS A 127 6.99 3.62 13.54
N ASP A 128 5.95 4.17 14.16
CA ASP A 128 5.83 4.21 15.62
C ASP A 128 5.75 2.81 16.27
N ILE A 129 5.22 1.82 15.55
CA ILE A 129 5.10 0.43 16.01
C ILE A 129 6.45 -0.27 15.91
N ILE A 130 7.12 -0.13 14.75
CA ILE A 130 8.43 -0.74 14.47
C ILE A 130 9.48 -0.19 15.43
N ASP A 131 9.55 1.14 15.58
CA ASP A 131 10.52 1.80 16.46
C ASP A 131 10.35 1.31 17.93
N GLU A 132 9.11 1.13 18.41
CA GLU A 132 8.85 0.61 19.75
C GLU A 132 9.17 -0.89 19.86
N ALA A 133 8.82 -1.71 18.87
CA ALA A 133 9.12 -3.13 18.86
C ALA A 133 10.64 -3.41 18.83
N GLU A 134 11.40 -2.67 18.03
CA GLU A 134 12.86 -2.75 17.97
C GLU A 134 13.51 -2.36 19.30
N LYS A 135 13.06 -1.25 19.90
CA LYS A 135 13.53 -0.80 21.21
C LYS A 135 13.33 -1.86 22.29
N GLN A 136 12.16 -2.52 22.30
CA GLN A 136 11.87 -3.57 23.27
C GLN A 136 12.67 -4.86 23.02
N ALA A 137 12.84 -5.25 21.75
CA ALA A 137 13.64 -6.41 21.39
C ALA A 137 15.12 -6.22 21.76
N ALA A 138 15.67 -5.02 21.59
CA ALA A 138 17.04 -4.69 21.98
C ALA A 138 17.25 -4.71 23.51
N GLY A 139 16.27 -4.26 24.28
CA GLY A 139 16.34 -4.23 25.75
C GLY A 139 16.31 -5.62 26.41
N ASN A 140 15.83 -6.65 25.71
CA ASN A 140 15.77 -8.04 26.19
C ASN A 140 17.06 -8.84 25.92
N GLY A 141 17.98 -8.37 25.08
CA GLY A 141 19.23 -9.07 24.74
C GLY A 141 20.40 -8.87 25.72
N THR A 142 20.20 -8.07 26.78
CA THR A 142 21.26 -7.63 27.72
C THR A 142 21.07 -8.12 29.17
N LYS A 143 20.32 -9.21 29.39
CA LYS A 143 20.19 -9.83 30.73
C LYS A 143 20.60 -11.29 30.72
#